data_AF-A0A090KNH4-F1
#
_entry.id   AF-A0A090KNH4-F1
#
_cell.length_a   1.000
_cell.length_b   1.000
_cell.length_c   1.000
_cell.angle_alpha   90.00
_cell.angle_beta   90.00
_cell.angle_gamma   90.00
#
_symmetry.space_group_name_H-M   'P 1'
#
loop_
_entity.id
_entity.type
_entity.pdbx_description
1 polymer ?
#
loop_
_entity_poly.entity_id
_entity_poly.type
_entity_poly.pdbx_seq_one_letter_code
_entity_poly.pdbx_strand_id
1 'polypeptide(L)' 'MGIDHDTATFAVESIRRWWRSMGKPVYRQAQRLLITADSGGSNGSRVRLWKLELQKLPEALR' A
#
# COMPACT_ATOMS: atom_id res chain seq x y z
N MET A 1 -8.84 -3.83 19.76
CA MET A 1 -8.40 -2.55 19.18
C MET A 1 -7.84 -2.84 17.81
N GLY A 2 -8.37 -2.21 16.75
CA GLY A 2 -7.87 -2.34 15.37
C GLY A 2 -8.37 -3.59 14.65
N ILE A 3 -9.59 -3.51 14.11
CA ILE A 3 -10.19 -4.49 13.22
C ILE A 3 -9.29 -4.58 11.99
N ASP A 4 -8.86 -5.80 11.63
CA ASP A 4 -7.89 -6.11 10.56
C ASP A 4 -8.15 -5.39 9.22
N HIS A 5 -9.38 -4.90 9.03
CA HIS A 5 -9.80 -4.18 7.84
C HIS A 5 -9.35 -2.72 7.75
N ASP A 6 -9.40 -2.00 8.86
CA ASP A 6 -9.17 -0.56 8.87
C ASP A 6 -7.68 -0.25 8.69
N THR A 7 -6.81 -1.09 9.24
CA THR A 7 -5.35 -0.90 9.21
C THR A 7 -4.78 -1.10 7.80
N ALA A 8 -5.19 -2.16 7.10
CA ALA A 8 -4.71 -2.41 5.73
C ALA A 8 -5.19 -1.31 4.76
N THR A 9 -6.45 -0.91 4.87
CA THR A 9 -7.04 0.16 4.05
C THR A 9 -6.34 1.50 4.29
N PHE A 10 -6.10 1.86 5.55
CA PHE A 10 -5.42 3.09 5.92
C PHE A 10 -3.97 3.14 5.40
N ALA A 11 -3.23 2.03 5.52
CA ALA A 11 -1.86 1.93 5.05
C ALA A 11 -1.77 2.10 3.51
N VAL A 12 -2.65 1.43 2.76
CA VAL A 12 -2.69 1.53 1.30
C VAL A 12 -3.07 2.93 0.83
N GLU A 13 -4.07 3.56 1.45
CA GLU A 13 -4.45 4.95 1.12
C GLU A 13 -3.34 5.95 1.46
N SER A 14 -2.58 5.72 2.54
CA SER A 14 -1.43 6.55 2.90
C SER A 14 -0.31 6.47 1.84
N ILE A 15 0.02 5.26 1.38
CA ILE A 15 1.02 5.03 0.31
C ILE A 15 0.56 5.67 -1.00
N ARG A 16 -0.73 5.54 -1.34
CA ARG A 16 -1.32 6.14 -2.54
C ARG A 16 -1.21 7.68 -2.53
N ARG A 17 -1.55 8.31 -1.41
CA ARG A 17 -1.46 9.78 -1.26
C ARG A 17 -0.01 10.25 -1.40
N TRP A 18 0.92 9.58 -0.72
CA TRP A 18 2.35 9.86 -0.83
C TRP A 18 2.86 9.72 -2.27
N TRP A 19 2.50 8.65 -2.98
CA TRP A 19 2.92 8.45 -4.36
C TRP A 19 2.44 9.58 -5.27
N ARG A 20 1.19 10.02 -5.11
CA ARG A 20 0.63 11.11 -5.93
C ARG A 20 1.26 12.48 -5.65
N SER A 21 1.53 12.80 -4.39
CA SER A 21 2.03 14.12 -4.00
C SER A 21 3.55 14.27 -4.14
N MET A 22 4.31 13.22 -3.85
CA MET A 22 5.78 13.28 -3.81
C MET A 22 6.44 12.19 -4.66
N GLY A 23 5.94 10.95 -4.61
CA GLY A 23 6.57 9.82 -5.29
C GLY A 23 6.68 10.00 -6.81
N LYS A 24 5.58 10.29 -7.50
CA LYS A 24 5.52 10.46 -8.97
C LYS A 24 6.36 11.65 -9.45
N PRO A 25 6.33 12.85 -8.81
CA PRO A 25 7.21 13.95 -9.17
C PRO A 25 8.71 13.67 -9.02
N VAL A 26 9.11 12.94 -7.97
CA VAL A 26 10.52 12.65 -7.64
C VAL A 26 11.05 11.44 -8.41
N TYR A 27 10.24 10.40 -8.59
CA TYR A 27 10.61 9.13 -9.22
C TYR A 27 9.87 8.91 -10.55
N ARG A 28 9.95 9.87 -11.46
CA ARG A 28 9.16 9.88 -12.72
C ARG A 28 9.35 8.66 -13.62
N GLN A 29 10.50 7.99 -13.53
CA GLN A 29 10.84 6.82 -14.34
C GLN A 29 10.60 5.49 -13.61
N ALA A 30 10.19 5.52 -12.34
CA ALA A 30 9.96 4.30 -11.59
C ALA A 30 8.67 3.63 -12.07
N GLN A 31 8.80 2.41 -12.58
CA GLN A 31 7.68 1.58 -13.07
C GLN A 31 7.13 0.63 -12.00
N ARG A 32 7.81 0.52 -10.86
CA ARG A 32 7.47 -0.38 -9.75
C ARG A 32 7.77 0.27 -8.42
N LEU A 33 6.96 -0.02 -7.42
CA LEU A 33 7.15 0.38 -6.03
C LEU A 33 7.37 -0.88 -5.18
N LEU A 34 8.49 -0.94 -4.45
CA LEU A 34 8.75 -1.98 -3.47
C LEU A 34 8.24 -1.52 -2.10
N ILE A 35 7.33 -2.27 -1.51
CA ILE A 35 6.80 -2.00 -0.17
C ILE A 35 7.24 -3.13 0.74
N THR A 36 8.10 -2.82 1.72
CA THR A 36 8.47 -3.75 2.78
C THR A 36 7.49 -3.56 3.94
N ALA A 37 6.80 -4.63 4.31
CA ALA A 37 5.90 -4.65 5.45
C ALA A 37 6.39 -5.71 6.43
N ASP A 38 6.52 -5.34 7.70
CA ASP A 38 6.68 -6.33 8.76
C ASP A 38 5.40 -7.17 8.83
N SER A 39 5.56 -8.48 8.68
CA SER A 39 4.46 -9.40 8.37
C SER A 39 3.86 -10.05 9.62
N GLY A 40 3.86 -9.33 10.74
CA GLY A 40 3.15 -9.68 11.97
C GLY A 40 1.72 -9.15 12.02
N GLY A 41 0.79 -9.93 12.59
CA GLY A 41 -0.58 -9.50 12.84
C GLY A 41 -1.39 -9.20 11.56
N SER A 42 -2.16 -8.11 11.57
CA SER A 42 -3.05 -7.69 10.49
C SER A 42 -2.32 -7.34 9.17
N ASN A 43 -1.00 -7.15 9.22
CA ASN A 43 -0.14 -6.82 8.08
C ASN A 43 0.56 -8.05 7.49
N GLY A 44 0.22 -9.25 7.98
CA GLY A 44 0.84 -10.49 7.57
C GLY A 44 0.59 -10.83 6.10
N SER A 45 1.60 -11.41 5.44
CA SER A 45 1.49 -11.95 4.07
C SER A 45 0.46 -13.07 3.93
N ARG A 46 -0.04 -13.62 5.05
CA ARG A 46 -1.14 -14.58 5.11
C ARG A 46 -2.52 -13.91 5.20
N VAL A 47 -2.59 -12.63 5.56
CA VAL A 47 -3.83 -11.86 5.62
C VAL A 47 -4.24 -11.48 4.21
N ARG A 48 -5.35 -12.10 3.74
CA ARG A 48 -5.87 -11.92 2.37
C ARG A 48 -6.18 -10.45 2.06
N LEU A 49 -6.57 -9.69 3.06
CA LEU A 49 -6.96 -8.30 2.88
C LEU A 49 -5.79 -7.39 2.50
N TRP A 50 -4.63 -7.53 3.16
CA TRP A 50 -3.44 -6.74 2.79
C TRP A 50 -3.10 -6.92 1.30
N LYS A 51 -3.20 -8.15 0.79
CA LYS A 51 -3.03 -8.43 -0.65
C LYS A 51 -4.10 -7.76 -1.52
N LEU A 52 -5.36 -7.78 -1.09
CA LEU A 52 -6.47 -7.15 -1.82
C LEU A 52 -6.33 -5.63 -1.87
N GLU A 53 -5.99 -4.99 -0.76
CA GLU A 53 -5.78 -3.54 -0.73
C GLU A 53 -4.56 -3.15 -1.58
N LEU A 54 -3.45 -3.89 -1.49
CA LEU A 54 -2.29 -3.65 -2.35
C LEU A 54 -2.60 -3.83 -3.85
N GLN A 55 -3.54 -4.71 -4.23
CA GLN A 55 -3.98 -4.83 -5.62
C GLN A 55 -4.71 -3.60 -6.15
N LYS A 56 -5.21 -2.71 -5.28
CA LYS A 56 -5.84 -1.44 -5.67
C LYS A 56 -4.81 -0.33 -5.96
N LEU A 57 -3.58 -0.46 -5.47
CA LEU A 57 -2.50 0.52 -5.67
C LEU A 57 -2.06 0.69 -7.14
N PRO A 58 -1.89 -0.37 -7.95
CA PRO A 58 -1.53 -0.27 -9.38
C PRO A 58 -2.42 0.65 -10.19
N GLU A 59 -3.72 0.73 -9.86
CA GLU A 59 -4.67 1.60 -10.54
C GLU A 59 -4.38 3.10 -10.27
N ALA A 60 -3.68 3.41 -9.18
CA ALA A 60 -3.18 4.75 -8.86
C ALA A 60 -1.74 5.02 -9.33
N LEU A 61 -1.02 4.01 -9.84
CA LEU A 61 0.33 4.14 -10.38
C LEU A 61 0.35 4.50 -11.88
N ARG A 62 -0.76 4.33 -12.61
CA ARG A 62 -0.98 4.92 -13.93
C ARG A 62 -1.07 6.46 -13.81
#